data_AF-A0A4U3KR06-F1
#
_entry.id   AF-A0A4U3KR06-F1
#
_cell.length_a   1.000
_cell.length_b   1.000
_cell.length_c   1.000
_cell.angle_alpha   90.00
_cell.angle_beta   90.00
_cell.angle_gamma   90.00
#
_symmetry.space_group_name_H-M   'P 1'
#
loop_
_entity.id
_entity.type
_entity.pdbx_description
1 polymer ?
#
loop_
_entity_poly.entity_id
_entity_poly.type
_entity_poly.pdbx_seq_one_letter_code
_entity_poly.pdbx_strand_id
1 'polypeptide(L)' 'MSSYRIAIIGLGYVGLPLAVEFSKLYPVIGFDVNDRRVQELRAGN' A
#
# COMPACT_ATOMS: atom_id res chain seq x y z
N MET A 1 4.78 9.89 21.54
CA MET A 1 5.59 9.57 20.33
C MET A 1 4.80 9.93 19.09
N SER A 2 5.39 10.66 18.15
CA SER A 2 4.79 10.84 16.82
C SER A 2 4.91 9.54 16.03
N SER A 3 3.77 8.95 15.66
CA SER A 3 3.72 7.80 14.74
C SER A 3 3.81 8.33 13.31
N TYR A 4 4.87 7.98 12.58
CA TYR A 4 4.99 8.32 11.17
C TYR A 4 4.01 7.50 10.34
N ARG A 5 3.22 8.18 9.50
CA ARG A 5 2.35 7.54 8.50
C ARG A 5 3.01 7.57 7.14
N ILE A 6 3.07 6.43 6.48
CA ILE A 6 3.70 6.27 5.16
C ILE A 6 2.61 6.16 4.11
N ALA A 7 2.76 6.89 3.00
CA ALA A 7 1.94 6.74 1.81
C ALA A 7 2.80 6.16 0.67
N ILE A 8 2.32 5.10 0.03
CA ILE A 8 2.93 4.51 -1.17
C ILE A 8 2.02 4.78 -2.36
N ILE A 9 2.54 5.50 -3.36
CA ILE A 9 1.82 5.87 -4.58
C ILE A 9 2.27 4.95 -5.72
N GLY A 10 1.33 4.17 -6.25
CA GLY A 10 1.53 3.08 -7.21
C GLY A 10 1.65 1.73 -6.51
N LEU A 11 0.71 0.81 -6.76
CA LEU A 11 0.65 -0.52 -6.17
C LEU A 11 0.97 -1.62 -7.20
N GLY A 12 1.97 -1.33 -8.04
CA GLY A 12 2.54 -2.30 -8.97
C GLY A 12 3.55 -3.22 -8.30
N TYR A 13 4.38 -3.86 -9.13
CA TYR A 13 5.38 -4.84 -8.72
C TYR A 13 6.31 -4.38 -7.58
N VAL A 14 6.71 -3.11 -7.56
CA VAL A 14 7.59 -2.57 -6.51
C VAL A 14 6.80 -2.02 -5.32
N GLY A 15 5.75 -1.25 -5.60
CA GLY A 15 5.04 -0.51 -4.56
C GLY A 15 4.21 -1.40 -3.65
N LEU A 16 3.61 -2.48 -4.16
CA LEU A 16 2.80 -3.38 -3.33
C LEU A 16 3.66 -4.15 -2.30
N PRO A 17 4.75 -4.85 -2.66
CA PRO A 17 5.63 -5.47 -1.67
C PRO A 17 6.17 -4.46 -0.65
N LEU A 18 6.50 -3.25 -1.09
CA LEU A 18 6.98 -2.18 -0.21
C LEU A 18 5.91 -1.75 0.80
N ALA A 19 4.67 -1.57 0.35
CA ALA A 19 3.54 -1.24 1.21
C ALA A 19 3.29 -2.35 2.25
N VAL A 20 3.38 -3.62 1.85
CA VAL A 20 3.24 -4.78 2.75
C VAL A 20 4.35 -4.81 3.78
N GLU A 21 5.61 -4.67 3.39
CA GLU A 21 6.74 -4.72 4.32
C GLU A 21 6.73 -3.55 5.32
N PHE A 22 6.45 -2.32 4.87
CA PHE A 22 6.35 -1.19 5.79
C PHE A 22 5.14 -1.25 6.71
N SER A 23 4.04 -1.90 6.29
CA SER A 23 2.82 -2.03 7.12
C SER A 23 3.07 -2.82 8.41
N LYS A 24 4.13 -3.64 8.45
CA LYS A 24 4.57 -4.38 9.63
C LYS A 24 5.15 -3.47 10.73
N LEU A 25 5.61 -2.27 10.38
CA LEU A 25 6.34 -1.36 11.26
C LEU A 25 5.62 -0.02 11.45
N TYR A 26 4.90 0.46 10.43
CA TYR A 26 4.27 1.77 10.39
C TYR A 26 2.85 1.67 9.84
N PRO A 27 1.93 2.57 10.21
CA PRO A 27 0.67 2.68 9.49
C PRO A 27 0.93 3.14 8.05
N VAL A 28 0.51 2.33 7.08
CA VAL A 28 0.72 2.55 5.64
C VAL A 28 -0.62 2.75 4.93
N ILE A 29 -0.68 3.73 4.03
CA ILE A 29 -1.75 3.86 3.03
C ILE A 29 -1.16 3.58 1.65
N GLY A 30 -1.74 2.61 0.94
CA GLY A 30 -1.47 2.36 -0.46
C GLY A 30 -2.47 3.10 -1.36
N PHE A 31 -1.97 3.72 -2.43
CA PHE A 31 -2.79 4.37 -3.45
C PHE A 31 -2.36 3.89 -4.85
N ASP A 32 -3.30 3.62 -5.73
CA ASP A 32 -3.06 3.43 -7.16
C ASP A 32 -4.17 4.17 -7.93
N VAL A 33 -3.84 4.72 -9.09
CA VAL A 33 -4.82 5.42 -9.95
C VAL A 33 -5.77 4.44 -10.63
N ASN A 34 -5.40 3.17 -10.72
CA ASN A 34 -6.23 2.14 -11.31
C ASN A 34 -7.19 1.54 -10.27
N ASP A 35 -8.44 2.00 -10.29
CA ASP A 35 -9.48 1.53 -9.38
C ASP A 35 -9.68 0.01 -9.42
N ARG A 36 -9.62 -0.62 -10.61
CA ARG A 36 -9.76 -2.08 -10.74
C ARG A 36 -8.68 -2.79 -9.94
N ARG A 37 -7.41 -2.36 -10.08
CA ARG A 37 -6.29 -2.94 -9.31
C ARG A 37 -6.52 -2.79 -7.80
N VAL A 38 -6.97 -1.62 -7.35
CA VAL A 38 -7.25 -1.40 -5.92
C VAL A 38 -8.33 -2.38 -5.41
N GLN A 39 -9.37 -2.63 -6.20
CA GLN A 39 -10.41 -3.61 -5.83
C GLN A 39 -9.89 -5.04 -5.82
N GLU A 40 -9.09 -5.43 -6.81
CA GLU A 40 -8.45 -6.75 -6.86
C GLU A 40 -7.58 -7.02 -5.63
N LEU A 41 -6.72 -6.06 -5.27
CA LEU A 41 -5.86 -6.15 -4.08
C LEU A 41 -6.67 -6.22 -2.78
N ARG A 42 -7.77 -5.46 -2.68
CA ARG A 42 -8.68 -5.53 -1.53
C ARG A 42 -9.41 -6.88 -1.43
N ALA A 43 -9.64 -7.55 -2.54
CA ALA A 43 -10.21 -8.89 -2.59
C ALA A 43 -9.18 -10.00 -2.32
N GLY A 44 -7.89 -9.65 -2.18
CA GLY A 44 -6.80 -10.60 -1.90
C GLY A 44 -6.25 -11.30 -3.15
N ASN A 45 -6.48 -10.75 -4.34
CA ASN A 45 -5.94 -11.24 -5.61
C ASN A 45 -4.51 -10.73 -5.88
#